data_AF-A9BSR7-F1
#
_entry.id   AF-A9BSR7-F1
#
_cell.length_a   1.000
_cell.length_b   1.000
_cell.length_c   1.000
_cell.angle_alpha   90.00
_cell.angle_beta   90.00
_cell.angle_gamma   90.00
#
_symmetry.space_group_name_H-M   'P 1'
#
loop_
_entity.id
_entity.type
_entity.pdbx_description
1 polymer ?
#
loop_
_entity_poly.entity_id
_entity_poly.type
_entity_poly.pdbx_seq_one_letter_code
_entity_poly.pdbx_strand_id
1 'polypeptide(L)'
;MPMSASFSISSATTACEGFEFAGSVRDGGEGVLLPWIAALSNKLSGVPTVQEAAVPADAPVQVKGFSFWQDQYSSGSCGPVAKRFTPTADGVYLVDFVWAGMRKCGLRVVDISRSDEPREVPGAPLICPRPPGL
;
A
#
# COMPACT_ATOMS: atom_id res chain seq x y z
N MET A 1 -8.49 2.76 15.98
CA MET A 1 -7.08 3.19 15.95
C MET A 1 -6.61 3.24 14.51
N PRO A 2 -5.74 4.19 14.14
CA PRO A 2 -5.30 4.27 12.77
C PRO A 2 -4.34 3.10 12.50
N MET A 3 -4.79 2.17 11.66
CA MET A 3 -4.02 1.01 11.26
C MET A 3 -2.95 1.47 10.26
N SER A 4 -1.69 1.10 10.50
CA SER A 4 -0.62 1.32 9.52
C SER A 4 -0.55 0.14 8.55
N ALA A 5 -0.18 0.42 7.32
CA ALA A 5 0.11 -0.58 6.31
C ALA A 5 1.56 -0.43 5.86
N SER A 6 2.27 -1.55 5.83
CA SER A 6 3.63 -1.68 5.35
C SER A 6 3.62 -2.16 3.92
N PHE A 7 4.49 -1.57 3.09
CA PHE A 7 4.61 -1.84 1.68
C PHE A 7 6.00 -2.39 1.35
N SER A 8 6.03 -3.32 0.40
CA SER A 8 7.26 -3.81 -0.20
C SER A 8 7.08 -3.93 -1.70
N ILE A 9 8.15 -3.68 -2.44
CA ILE A 9 8.13 -3.63 -3.91
C ILE A 9 9.18 -4.59 -4.45
N SER A 10 8.90 -5.22 -5.59
CA SER A 10 9.86 -6.04 -6.31
C SER A 10 9.76 -5.82 -7.81
N SER A 11 10.91 -5.82 -8.48
CA SER A 11 11.05 -5.90 -9.94
C SER A 11 11.37 -7.33 -10.42
N ALA A 12 11.35 -8.33 -9.53
CA ALA A 12 11.61 -9.72 -9.90
C ALA A 12 10.54 -10.23 -10.88
N THR A 13 10.95 -11.05 -11.84
CA THR A 13 10.04 -11.71 -12.78
C THR A 13 9.27 -12.86 -12.14
N THR A 14 9.90 -13.56 -11.19
CA THR A 14 9.30 -14.62 -10.39
C THR A 14 8.32 -14.03 -9.39
N ALA A 15 7.11 -14.60 -9.34
CA ALA A 15 6.09 -14.18 -8.39
C ALA A 15 6.59 -14.35 -6.95
N CYS A 16 6.39 -13.31 -6.14
CA CYS A 16 6.64 -13.28 -4.72
C CYS A 16 8.11 -13.33 -4.26
N GLU A 17 9.06 -13.09 -5.17
CA GLU A 17 10.49 -13.01 -4.87
C GLU A 17 10.99 -11.56 -4.89
N GLY A 18 12.19 -11.32 -4.34
CA GLY A 18 12.92 -10.05 -4.49
C GLY A 18 12.21 -8.81 -3.94
N PHE A 19 11.36 -8.96 -2.92
CA PHE A 19 10.68 -7.83 -2.30
C PHE A 19 11.60 -7.05 -1.37
N GLU A 20 11.70 -5.75 -1.60
CA GLU A 20 12.39 -4.79 -0.74
C GLU A 20 11.37 -3.92 -0.01
N PHE A 21 11.66 -3.55 1.24
CA PHE A 21 10.76 -2.74 2.05
C PHE A 21 10.74 -1.29 1.52
N ALA A 22 9.55 -0.82 1.15
CA ALA A 22 9.35 0.52 0.60
C ALA A 22 8.97 1.55 1.68
N GLY A 23 8.37 1.09 2.79
CA GLY A 23 7.98 1.94 3.91
C GLY A 23 6.65 1.53 4.54
N SER A 24 6.24 2.26 5.57
CA SER A 24 4.95 2.10 6.23
C SER A 24 4.22 3.41 6.21
N VAL A 25 2.92 3.36 5.92
CA VAL A 25 2.04 4.52 5.91
C VAL A 25 0.83 4.27 6.81
N ARG A 26 0.18 5.35 7.23
CA ARG A 26 -1.05 5.32 8.00
C ARG A 26 -2.19 5.88 7.16
N ASP A 27 -3.40 5.43 7.43
CA ASP A 27 -4.59 6.10 6.89
C ASP A 27 -4.63 7.56 7.36
N GLY A 28 -4.54 8.50 6.41
CA GLY A 28 -4.60 9.95 6.65
C GLY A 28 -5.99 10.47 6.98
N GLY A 29 -7.04 9.65 6.78
CA GLY A 29 -8.42 10.03 7.02
C GLY A 29 -8.96 11.03 6.00
N GLU A 30 -8.30 11.24 4.86
CA GLU A 30 -8.68 12.22 3.83
C GLU A 30 -10.05 11.91 3.19
N GLY A 31 -10.58 10.69 3.37
CA GLY A 31 -11.94 10.32 2.98
C GLY A 31 -13.03 10.45 4.06
N VAL A 32 -12.66 10.78 5.31
CA VAL A 32 -13.57 10.76 6.49
C VAL A 32 -13.47 12.02 7.35
N LEU A 33 -12.32 12.68 7.37
CA LEU A 33 -12.03 13.82 8.23
C LEU A 33 -11.96 15.12 7.43
N LEU A 34 -12.41 16.22 8.05
CA LEU A 34 -12.19 17.56 7.49
C LEU A 34 -10.67 17.78 7.30
N PRO A 35 -10.22 18.43 6.20
CA PRO A 35 -8.81 18.53 5.83
C PRO A 35 -7.88 19.04 6.95
N TRP A 36 -8.38 19.93 7.81
CA TRP A 36 -7.62 20.48 8.94
C TRP A 36 -7.34 19.44 10.05
N ILE A 37 -8.22 18.45 10.24
CA ILE A 37 -8.06 17.37 11.23
C ILE A 37 -7.07 16.32 10.71
N ALA A 38 -7.14 16.00 9.42
CA ALA A 38 -6.17 15.13 8.75
C ALA A 38 -4.74 15.70 8.87
N ALA A 39 -4.57 17.00 8.59
CA ALA A 39 -3.28 17.68 8.72
C ALA A 39 -2.72 17.67 10.16
N LEU A 40 -3.57 17.89 11.17
CA LEU A 40 -3.15 17.86 12.58
C LEU A 40 -2.75 16.45 13.03
N SER A 41 -3.50 15.42 12.61
CA SER A 41 -3.21 14.02 12.93
C SER A 41 -1.89 13.54 12.30
N ASN A 42 -1.58 14.01 11.10
CA ASN A 42 -0.34 13.66 10.38
C ASN A 42 0.91 14.20 11.10
N LYS A 43 0.81 15.39 11.71
CA LYS A 43 1.93 16.02 12.43
C LYS A 43 2.32 15.32 13.74
N LEU A 44 1.40 14.54 14.34
CA LEU A 44 1.57 13.95 15.67
C LEU A 44 1.98 12.47 15.64
N SER A 45 1.79 11.78 14.52
CA SER A 45 1.83 10.30 14.48
C SER A 45 3.19 9.69 14.14
N GLY A 46 4.18 10.49 13.71
CA GLY A 46 5.53 10.04 13.31
C GLY A 46 5.61 9.14 12.06
N VAL A 47 4.53 8.43 11.72
CA VAL A 47 4.36 7.62 10.50
C VAL A 47 3.67 8.47 9.42
N PRO A 48 4.24 8.57 8.20
CA PRO A 48 3.68 9.37 7.13
C PRO A 48 2.37 8.76 6.58
N THR A 49 1.59 9.57 5.85
CA THR A 49 0.39 9.09 5.14
C THR A 49 0.68 8.66 3.71
N VAL A 50 1.81 9.09 3.16
CA VAL A 50 2.27 8.78 1.81
C VAL A 50 3.75 8.44 1.88
N GLN A 51 4.16 7.45 1.09
CA GLN A 51 5.56 7.08 0.90
C GLN A 51 5.83 6.94 -0.60
N GLU A 52 6.87 7.62 -1.07
CA GLU A 52 7.30 7.55 -2.46
C GLU A 52 8.36 6.47 -2.63
N ALA A 53 8.30 5.77 -3.77
CA ALA A 53 9.30 4.79 -4.18
C ALA A 53 9.43 4.80 -5.72
N ALA A 54 10.67 4.72 -6.21
CA ALA A 54 10.94 4.59 -7.64
C ALA A 54 10.89 3.13 -8.08
N VAL A 55 10.37 2.87 -9.28
CA VAL A 55 10.23 1.54 -9.84
C VAL A 55 10.65 1.54 -11.31
N PRO A 56 11.10 0.41 -11.87
CA PRO A 56 11.45 0.35 -13.29
C PRO A 56 10.21 0.58 -14.15
N ALA A 57 10.36 1.44 -15.16
CA ALA A 57 9.37 1.67 -16.20
C ALA A 57 9.28 0.50 -17.17
N ASP A 58 8.09 0.31 -17.75
CA ASP A 58 7.78 -0.63 -18.83
C ASP A 58 8.15 -2.10 -18.52
N ALA A 59 8.31 -2.42 -17.24
CA ALA A 59 8.63 -3.74 -16.73
C ALA A 59 7.64 -4.13 -15.62
N PRO A 60 7.27 -5.42 -15.47
CA PRO A 60 6.39 -5.85 -14.41
C PRO A 60 6.96 -5.55 -13.02
N VAL A 61 6.17 -4.90 -12.18
CA VAL A 61 6.46 -4.59 -10.80
C VAL A 61 5.44 -5.29 -9.90
N GLN A 62 5.93 -5.88 -8.82
CA GLN A 62 5.12 -6.50 -7.79
C GLN A 62 5.08 -5.58 -6.58
N VAL A 63 3.89 -5.35 -6.04
CA VAL A 63 3.70 -4.61 -4.79
C VAL A 63 3.01 -5.52 -3.80
N LYS A 64 3.51 -5.53 -2.57
CA LYS A 64 2.99 -6.31 -1.45
C LYS A 64 2.66 -5.37 -0.30
N GLY A 65 1.46 -5.52 0.23
CA GLY A 65 0.97 -4.81 1.40
C GLY A 65 0.73 -5.77 2.56
N PHE A 66 1.03 -5.31 3.75
CA PHE A 66 0.72 -6.02 4.99
C PHE A 66 0.42 -5.03 6.10
N SER A 67 -0.59 -5.32 6.92
CA SER A 67 -0.86 -4.55 8.12
C SER A 67 -0.86 -5.46 9.34
N PHE A 68 -0.33 -4.94 10.44
CA PHE A 68 -0.36 -5.54 11.75
C PHE A 68 -0.71 -4.47 12.79
N TRP A 69 -1.52 -4.84 13.77
CA TRP A 69 -1.80 -3.98 14.91
C TRP A 69 -1.74 -4.80 16.20
N GLN A 70 -1.32 -4.12 17.26
CA GLN A 70 -1.34 -4.65 18.61
C GLN A 70 -1.59 -3.48 19.57
N ASP A 71 -2.59 -3.64 20.41
CA ASP A 71 -2.97 -2.71 21.46
C ASP A 71 -3.27 -3.50 22.76
N GLN A 72 -3.67 -2.79 23.82
CA GLN A 72 -3.92 -3.40 25.14
C GLN A 72 -5.16 -4.33 25.20
N TYR A 73 -6.03 -4.28 24.18
CA TYR A 73 -7.27 -5.03 24.07
C TYR A 73 -7.30 -6.00 22.89
N SER A 74 -6.55 -5.73 21.82
CA SER A 74 -6.61 -6.53 20.59
C SER A 74 -5.27 -6.57 19.85
N SER A 75 -5.06 -7.67 19.14
CA SER A 75 -4.04 -7.74 18.10
C SER A 75 -4.62 -8.41 16.86
N GLY A 76 -4.02 -8.12 15.72
CA GLY A 76 -4.40 -8.74 14.47
C GLY A 76 -3.51 -8.33 13.33
N SER A 77 -3.77 -8.93 12.18
CA SER A 77 -3.07 -8.60 10.95
C SER A 77 -3.99 -8.79 9.75
N CYS A 78 -3.65 -8.11 8.65
CA CYS A 78 -4.24 -8.35 7.35
C CYS A 78 -3.17 -8.41 6.28
N GLY A 79 -3.28 -9.44 5.44
CA GLY A 79 -2.32 -9.75 4.38
C GLY A 79 -1.42 -10.97 4.70
N PRO A 80 -0.36 -11.18 3.90
CA PRO A 80 0.06 -10.31 2.81
C PRO A 80 -0.96 -10.29 1.66
N VAL A 81 -1.18 -9.12 1.08
CA VAL A 81 -1.85 -8.96 -0.21
C VAL A 81 -0.84 -8.48 -1.21
N ALA A 82 -0.83 -9.05 -2.40
CA ALA A 82 0.15 -8.69 -3.42
C ALA A 82 -0.51 -8.57 -4.79
N LYS A 83 0.00 -7.66 -5.60
CA LYS A 83 -0.48 -7.38 -6.95
C LYS A 83 0.70 -7.09 -7.85
N ARG A 84 0.62 -7.53 -9.10
CA ARG A 84 1.59 -7.22 -10.15
C ARG A 84 0.94 -6.34 -11.21
N PHE A 85 1.62 -5.27 -11.60
CA PHE A 85 1.22 -4.39 -12.69
C PHE A 85 2.45 -3.89 -13.43
N THR A 86 2.26 -3.26 -14.59
CA THR A 86 3.35 -2.72 -15.41
C THR A 86 3.19 -1.20 -15.49
N PRO A 87 4.03 -0.42 -14.79
CA PRO A 87 4.06 1.04 -14.90
C PRO A 87 4.62 1.48 -16.27
N THR A 88 4.21 2.66 -16.74
CA THR A 88 4.79 3.33 -17.91
C THR A 88 5.92 4.27 -17.50
N ALA A 89 6.79 4.65 -18.45
CA ALA A 89 7.93 5.56 -18.22
C ALA A 89 7.57 6.88 -17.51
N ASP A 90 6.49 7.55 -17.92
CA ASP A 90 6.05 8.82 -17.33
C ASP A 90 4.92 8.64 -16.30
N GLY A 91 4.74 7.40 -15.83
CA GLY A 91 3.63 7.02 -14.96
C GLY A 91 3.87 7.35 -13.50
N VAL A 92 2.90 7.97 -12.83
CA VAL A 92 2.86 8.13 -11.38
C VAL A 92 1.68 7.32 -10.83
N TYR A 93 1.94 6.41 -9.90
CA TYR A 93 0.94 5.47 -9.40
C TYR A 93 0.77 5.59 -7.88
N LEU A 94 -0.48 5.73 -7.46
CA LEU A 94 -0.87 5.60 -6.06
C LEU A 94 -1.26 4.16 -5.77
N VAL A 95 -0.69 3.59 -4.70
CA VAL A 95 -1.07 2.25 -4.24
C VAL A 95 -1.70 2.34 -2.85
N ASP A 96 -2.99 2.02 -2.78
CA ASP A 96 -3.75 1.99 -1.53
C ASP A 96 -3.79 0.59 -0.95
N PHE A 97 -3.61 0.49 0.37
CA PHE A 97 -4.00 -0.68 1.15
C PHE A 97 -5.44 -0.49 1.61
N VAL A 98 -6.36 -1.23 1.00
CA VAL A 98 -7.80 -1.08 1.22
C VAL A 98 -8.28 -2.10 2.23
N TRP A 99 -8.94 -1.66 3.29
CA TRP A 99 -9.63 -2.53 4.25
C TRP A 99 -11.07 -2.78 3.80
N ALA A 100 -11.46 -4.05 3.75
CA ALA A 100 -12.83 -4.50 3.48
C ALA A 100 -13.39 -5.21 4.73
N GLY A 101 -13.48 -4.47 5.83
CA GLY A 101 -13.81 -5.00 7.17
C GLY A 101 -12.56 -5.43 7.96
N MET A 102 -12.76 -6.15 9.07
CA MET A 102 -11.70 -6.42 10.06
C MET A 102 -10.63 -7.44 9.61
N ARG A 103 -10.95 -8.30 8.63
CA ARG A 103 -10.08 -9.44 8.24
C ARG A 103 -9.83 -9.55 6.73
N LYS A 104 -10.42 -8.66 5.92
CA LYS A 104 -10.20 -8.65 4.48
C LYS A 104 -9.55 -7.33 4.12
N CYS A 105 -8.51 -7.43 3.31
CA CYS A 105 -7.81 -6.29 2.76
C CYS A 105 -7.45 -6.60 1.31
N GLY A 106 -7.08 -5.56 0.56
CA GLY A 106 -6.63 -5.66 -0.81
C GLY A 106 -5.70 -4.51 -1.18
N LEU A 107 -5.16 -4.58 -2.39
CA LEU A 107 -4.39 -3.50 -2.99
C LEU A 107 -5.16 -2.90 -4.17
N ARG A 108 -5.31 -1.58 -4.14
CA ARG A 108 -5.80 -0.79 -5.27
C ARG A 108 -4.63 0.01 -5.83
N VAL A 109 -4.47 -0.01 -7.15
CA VAL A 109 -3.43 0.74 -7.86
C VAL A 109 -4.13 1.72 -8.76
N VAL A 110 -3.79 3.00 -8.65
CA VAL A 110 -4.41 4.09 -9.40
C VAL A 110 -3.31 4.86 -10.11
N ASP A 111 -3.43 5.00 -11.42
CA ASP A 111 -2.62 5.93 -12.21
C ASP A 111 -3.10 7.35 -11.91
N ILE A 112 -2.20 8.16 -11.37
CA ILE A 112 -2.40 9.56 -11.00
C ILE A 112 -1.47 10.49 -11.81
N SER A 113 -0.89 10.01 -12.91
CA SER A 113 -0.03 10.80 -13.80
C SER A 113 -0.75 12.06 -14.32
N ARG A 114 -2.08 11.98 -14.45
CA ARG A 114 -2.98 13.12 -14.66
C ARG A 114 -3.92 13.21 -13.47
N SER A 115 -3.70 14.22 -12.62
CA SER A 115 -4.41 14.36 -11.34
C SER A 115 -5.91 14.65 -11.48
N ASP A 116 -6.34 15.18 -12.62
CA ASP A 116 -7.74 15.44 -12.99
C ASP A 116 -8.45 14.20 -13.54
N GLU A 117 -7.70 13.17 -13.93
CA GLU A 117 -8.26 11.94 -14.48
C GLU A 117 -7.59 10.67 -13.88
N PRO A 118 -7.74 10.40 -12.57
CA PRO A 118 -7.22 9.19 -11.95
C PRO A 118 -7.88 7.95 -12.54
N ARG A 119 -7.08 6.93 -12.89
CA ARG A 119 -7.57 5.69 -13.51
C ARG A 119 -7.09 4.48 -12.73
N GLU A 120 -8.01 3.58 -12.36
CA GLU A 120 -7.61 2.34 -11.71
C GLU A 120 -6.81 1.46 -12.69
N VAL A 121 -5.64 1.01 -12.26
CA VAL A 121 -4.77 0.13 -13.06
C VAL A 121 -5.13 -1.31 -12.73
N PRO A 122 -5.61 -2.09 -13.72
CA PRO A 122 -5.81 -3.51 -13.52
C PRO A 122 -4.45 -4.17 -13.26
N GLY A 123 -4.37 -4.95 -12.19
CA GLY A 123 -3.17 -5.71 -11.83
C GLY A 123 -3.52 -7.14 -11.50
N ALA A 124 -2.62 -8.07 -11.81
CA ALA A 124 -2.81 -9.47 -11.51
C ALA A 124 -2.59 -9.71 -10.01
N PRO A 125 -3.56 -10.26 -9.25
CA PRO A 125 -3.34 -10.61 -7.86
C PRO A 125 -2.29 -11.72 -7.77
N LEU A 126 -1.44 -11.65 -6.75
CA LEU A 126 -0.42 -12.66 -6.46
C LEU A 126 -0.74 -13.34 -5.13
N ILE A 127 -0.65 -14.67 -5.11
CA ILE A 127 -0.78 -15.47 -3.90
C ILE A 127 0.62 -15.68 -3.33
N CYS A 128 1.04 -14.75 -2.47
CA CYS A 128 2.35 -14.82 -1.82
C CYS A 128 2.28 -15.53 -0.47
N PRO A 129 3.32 -16.30 -0.10
CA PRO A 129 3.39 -16.89 1.23
C PRO A 129 3.44 -15.78 2.30
N ARG A 130 2.87 -16.08 3.47
CA ARG A 130 2.97 -15.23 4.64
C ARG A 130 4.46 -15.09 5.02
N PRO A 131 4.95 -13.89 5.39
CA PRO A 131 6.32 -13.75 5.87
C PRO A 131 6.55 -14.67 7.09
N PRO A 132 7.67 -15.42 7.17
CA PRO A 132 7.99 -16.21 8.35
C PRO A 132 8.28 -15.31 9.55
N GLY A 133 7.77 -15.68 10.73
CA GLY A 133 7.99 -14.93 11.99
C GLY A 133 6.87 -13.98 12.41
N LEU A 134 5.68 -14.09 11.79
CA LEU A 134 4.43 -13.43 12.17
C LEU A 134 3.32 -14.44 12.45
#